data_AF-A0A397CQS8-F1
#
_entry.id   AF-A0A397CQS8-F1
#
_cell.length_a   1.000
_cell.length_b   1.000
_cell.length_c   1.000
_cell.angle_alpha   90.00
_cell.angle_beta   90.00
_cell.angle_gamma   90.00
#
_symmetry.space_group_name_H-M   'P 1'
#
loop_
_entity.id
_entity.type
_entity.pdbx_description
1 polymer ?
#
loop_
_entity_poly.entity_id
_entity_poly.type
_entity_poly.pdbx_seq_one_letter_code
_entity_poly.pdbx_strand_id
1 'polypeptide(L)'
;MSKCRQNPAMHHIRRVVAVRSFCSRTAPHATNTAAHDVMDRFEKHPRHSTALPLSDAAAPPTTHQLQSMFLSLVNDGLKDEAAQVVQYATDKAIDIDYDLLFHRSIKDSKLNLHAFAHVMIAHPTAFSTQLRLHALRGCLGAKNYSAAIELFNHVEHDHPSSRMAELNKPLLSLLRQLSRATPPRTGLRNAQYLLTDFIMFRNAAGTSVATLLDALRTCHPDVVAGAVKLVVYSLFAVPKAQWHHPLDRVLEILQYCIQHRVALPDTWCFTTAFLKSKQVPIECAGNGRILQFAVLYVAMAHAELVVPSMEPTWLAIQAAADTDDNLTRQCLRLLCVANMTRYMFHFGLNWACKRGMKKNQRVGPTTPSLTLCTGDVALASELCRSVVQRNHPTPTPTTLKLVAPLLPRLPSETHHDVVAYLKRHNVSLSDQAP
;
A
#
# COMPACT_ATOMS: atom_id res chain seq x y z
N MET A 1 -18.95 47.63 31.32
CA MET A 1 -19.18 48.72 30.35
C MET A 1 -18.96 48.13 28.94
N SER A 2 -19.96 47.51 28.32
CA SER A 2 -21.15 48.07 27.64
C SER A 2 -20.83 48.89 26.39
N LYS A 3 -21.16 48.31 25.22
CA LYS A 3 -21.99 48.85 24.13
C LYS A 3 -22.32 47.68 23.20
N CYS A 4 -23.45 46.99 23.38
CA CYS A 4 -24.76 47.30 22.79
C CYS A 4 -24.73 47.50 21.27
N ARG A 5 -25.16 46.47 20.53
CA ARG A 5 -26.05 46.63 19.37
C ARG A 5 -27.16 45.58 19.46
N GLN A 6 -28.37 46.07 19.71
CA GLN A 6 -29.64 45.37 19.55
C GLN A 6 -30.23 45.64 18.16
N ASN A 7 -31.14 44.73 17.78
CA ASN A 7 -32.33 44.93 16.96
C ASN A 7 -32.22 44.89 15.42
N PRO A 8 -33.32 44.59 14.69
CA PRO A 8 -34.16 43.37 14.74
C PRO A 8 -34.60 42.94 13.31
N ALA A 9 -35.24 41.78 13.13
CA ALA A 9 -36.32 41.55 12.15
C ALA A 9 -36.60 40.04 11.95
N MET A 10 -37.62 39.54 12.65
CA MET A 10 -38.52 38.54 12.10
C MET A 10 -39.33 39.19 10.97
N HIS A 11 -39.44 38.55 9.81
CA HIS A 11 -40.69 38.42 9.05
C HIS A 11 -40.54 37.44 7.86
N HIS A 12 -41.42 36.45 7.88
CA HIS A 12 -42.05 35.75 6.75
C HIS A 12 -41.31 35.62 5.41
N ILE A 13 -40.94 34.37 5.06
CA ILE A 13 -41.02 33.93 3.66
C ILE A 13 -42.05 32.80 3.56
N ARG A 14 -43.04 33.09 2.72
CA ARG A 14 -44.25 32.31 2.45
C ARG A 14 -43.94 31.06 1.64
N ARG A 15 -44.77 30.04 1.92
CA ARG A 15 -45.10 28.86 1.10
C ARG A 15 -45.14 29.14 -0.41
N VAL A 16 -44.57 28.21 -1.18
CA VAL A 16 -45.18 27.71 -2.42
C VAL A 16 -45.15 26.19 -2.34
N VAL A 17 -46.22 25.62 -1.79
CA VAL A 17 -46.56 24.21 -1.96
C VAL A 17 -47.32 24.13 -3.28
N ALA A 18 -46.75 23.44 -4.26
CA ALA A 18 -47.48 23.09 -5.47
C ALA A 18 -48.53 22.04 -5.10
N VAL A 19 -49.78 22.50 -4.97
CA VAL A 19 -50.96 21.66 -4.89
C VAL A 19 -51.18 21.06 -6.28
N ARG A 20 -50.93 19.76 -6.42
CA ARG A 20 -51.65 18.94 -7.40
C ARG A 20 -52.51 17.95 -6.64
N SER A 21 -53.77 18.36 -6.52
CA SER A 21 -54.93 17.51 -6.26
C SER A 21 -54.87 16.25 -7.13
N PHE A 22 -54.86 15.08 -6.48
CA PHE A 22 -55.38 13.86 -7.07
C PHE A 22 -56.38 13.25 -6.07
N CYS A 23 -57.56 12.97 -6.61
CA CYS A 23 -58.79 12.53 -5.98
C CYS A 23 -58.61 11.60 -4.76
N SER A 24 -59.08 12.06 -3.60
CA SER A 24 -59.55 11.19 -2.54
C SER A 24 -60.81 10.47 -3.03
N ARG A 25 -60.63 9.29 -3.64
CA ARG A 25 -61.67 8.26 -3.61
C ARG A 25 -61.51 7.55 -2.29
N THR A 26 -62.56 7.54 -1.49
CA THR A 26 -62.72 6.74 -0.28
C THR A 26 -62.38 5.28 -0.61
N ALA A 27 -61.15 4.88 -0.30
CA ALA A 27 -60.78 3.48 -0.20
C ALA A 27 -61.52 2.93 1.03
N PRO A 28 -62.17 1.75 0.93
CA PRO A 28 -62.82 1.16 2.07
C PRO A 28 -61.75 0.92 3.15
N HIS A 29 -62.11 1.15 4.41
CA HIS A 29 -61.34 0.71 5.57
C HIS A 29 -61.22 -0.83 5.53
N ALA A 30 -60.26 -1.34 4.75
CA ALA A 30 -59.76 -2.69 4.91
C ALA A 30 -59.03 -2.71 6.25
N THR A 31 -59.66 -3.40 7.19
CA THR A 31 -59.29 -3.55 8.59
C THR A 31 -57.80 -3.83 8.81
N ASN A 32 -57.24 -3.11 9.78
CA ASN A 32 -55.89 -3.25 10.37
C ASN A 32 -55.59 -4.68 10.92
N THR A 33 -56.55 -5.60 10.87
CA THR A 33 -56.48 -6.98 11.37
C THR A 33 -55.61 -7.88 10.51
N ALA A 34 -55.66 -7.76 9.18
CA ALA A 34 -54.87 -8.62 8.29
C ALA A 34 -53.36 -8.35 8.39
N ALA A 35 -52.99 -7.09 8.62
CA ALA A 35 -51.60 -6.70 8.84
C ALA A 35 -51.09 -7.14 10.22
N HIS A 36 -51.95 -7.14 11.26
CA HIS A 36 -51.61 -7.70 12.58
C HIS A 36 -51.47 -9.22 12.52
N ASP A 37 -52.33 -9.92 11.79
CA ASP A 37 -52.25 -11.39 11.62
C ASP A 37 -50.91 -11.84 10.98
N VAL A 38 -50.35 -11.06 10.05
CA VAL A 38 -49.05 -11.37 9.43
C VAL A 38 -47.91 -11.24 10.46
N MET A 39 -47.94 -10.20 11.30
CA MET A 39 -46.93 -10.02 12.36
C MET A 39 -47.08 -11.04 13.48
N ASP A 40 -48.31 -11.36 13.91
CA ASP A 40 -48.57 -12.38 14.93
C ASP A 40 -48.13 -13.79 14.47
N ARG A 41 -48.30 -14.12 13.18
CA ARG A 41 -47.79 -15.37 12.58
C ARG A 41 -46.27 -15.38 12.48
N PHE A 42 -45.67 -14.23 12.15
CA PHE A 42 -44.23 -14.07 12.13
C PHE A 42 -43.61 -14.25 13.52
N GLU A 43 -44.16 -13.59 14.55
CA GLU A 43 -43.69 -13.69 15.93
C GLU A 43 -43.77 -15.13 16.47
N LYS A 44 -44.80 -15.89 16.07
CA LYS A 44 -44.96 -17.29 16.49
C LYS A 44 -44.08 -18.27 15.71
N HIS A 45 -43.82 -18.03 14.42
CA HIS A 45 -43.10 -18.97 13.54
C HIS A 45 -42.21 -18.26 12.50
N PRO A 46 -41.10 -17.61 12.89
CA PRO A 46 -40.31 -16.76 11.99
C PRO A 46 -39.70 -17.51 10.79
N ARG A 47 -39.40 -18.82 10.91
CA ARG A 47 -38.85 -19.66 9.83
C ARG A 47 -39.86 -20.12 8.78
N HIS A 48 -41.13 -20.23 9.16
CA HIS A 48 -42.19 -20.73 8.27
C HIS A 48 -43.05 -19.59 7.68
N SER A 49 -42.87 -18.36 8.17
CA SER A 49 -43.75 -17.23 7.89
C SER A 49 -43.22 -16.25 6.83
N THR A 50 -42.06 -16.48 6.20
CA THR A 50 -41.49 -15.55 5.22
C THR A 50 -41.74 -15.92 3.76
N ALA A 51 -41.85 -17.21 3.40
CA ALA A 51 -42.00 -17.62 1.99
C ALA A 51 -43.46 -17.72 1.51
N LEU A 52 -44.36 -18.32 2.31
CA LEU A 52 -45.77 -18.52 1.93
C LEU A 52 -46.71 -17.31 2.22
N PRO A 53 -46.63 -16.63 3.38
CA PRO A 53 -47.63 -15.60 3.74
C PRO A 53 -47.47 -14.26 3.03
N LEU A 54 -46.27 -13.92 2.53
CA LEU A 54 -46.07 -12.67 1.77
C LEU A 54 -46.77 -12.71 0.39
N SER A 55 -47.02 -13.91 -0.14
CA SER A 55 -47.75 -14.12 -1.40
C SER A 55 -49.27 -14.22 -1.21
N ASP A 56 -49.74 -14.77 -0.08
CA ASP A 56 -51.15 -15.10 0.19
C ASP A 56 -51.87 -14.10 1.12
N ALA A 57 -51.22 -13.01 1.56
CA ALA A 57 -51.84 -12.01 2.41
C ALA A 57 -52.86 -11.16 1.63
N ALA A 58 -54.10 -11.06 2.14
CA ALA A 58 -55.17 -10.23 1.57
C ALA A 58 -54.84 -8.72 1.53
N ALA A 59 -53.87 -8.28 2.35
CA ALA A 59 -53.28 -6.95 2.31
C ALA A 59 -51.74 -7.06 2.44
N PRO A 60 -50.97 -6.33 1.61
CA PRO A 60 -49.51 -6.37 1.70
C PRO A 60 -49.04 -5.80 3.04
N PRO A 61 -47.97 -6.35 3.64
CA PRO A 61 -47.39 -5.81 4.87
C PRO A 61 -46.90 -4.38 4.63
N THR A 62 -47.03 -3.54 5.65
CA THR A 62 -46.54 -2.16 5.61
C THR A 62 -45.00 -2.13 5.63
N THR A 63 -44.40 -1.03 5.14
CA THR A 63 -42.95 -0.82 5.18
C THR A 63 -42.37 -1.02 6.59
N HIS A 64 -43.04 -0.50 7.63
CA HIS A 64 -42.59 -0.64 9.02
C HIS A 64 -42.60 -2.10 9.50
N GLN A 65 -43.59 -2.89 9.06
CA GLN A 65 -43.66 -4.31 9.41
C GLN A 65 -42.54 -5.09 8.74
N LEU A 66 -42.29 -4.85 7.45
CA LEU A 66 -41.16 -5.46 6.73
C LEU A 66 -39.82 -5.10 7.36
N GLN A 67 -39.64 -3.84 7.79
CA GLN A 67 -38.46 -3.39 8.53
C GLN A 67 -38.26 -4.15 9.85
N SER A 68 -39.34 -4.31 10.63
CA SER A 68 -39.32 -5.03 11.90
C SER A 68 -39.01 -6.52 11.70
N MET A 69 -39.68 -7.17 10.74
CA MET A 69 -39.45 -8.57 10.38
C MET A 69 -38.01 -8.78 9.95
N PHE A 70 -37.51 -7.95 9.02
CA PHE A 70 -36.12 -8.01 8.55
C PHE A 70 -35.12 -7.89 9.71
N LEU A 71 -35.27 -6.88 10.57
CA LEU A 71 -34.37 -6.69 11.70
C LEU A 71 -34.42 -7.84 12.70
N SER A 72 -35.61 -8.37 13.02
CA SER A 72 -35.74 -9.53 13.90
C SER A 72 -35.03 -10.74 13.32
N LEU A 73 -35.30 -11.09 12.06
CA LEU A 73 -34.67 -12.22 11.38
C LEU A 73 -33.15 -12.10 11.32
N VAL A 74 -32.65 -10.90 10.98
CA VAL A 74 -31.21 -10.64 10.97
C VAL A 74 -30.63 -10.87 12.36
N ASN A 75 -31.20 -10.26 13.41
CA ASN A 75 -30.71 -10.38 14.78
C ASN A 75 -30.72 -11.84 15.28
N ASP A 76 -31.75 -12.61 14.90
CA ASP A 76 -31.89 -14.03 15.22
C ASP A 76 -30.98 -14.94 14.36
N GLY A 77 -30.25 -14.37 13.40
CA GLY A 77 -29.34 -15.12 12.52
C GLY A 77 -30.02 -15.87 11.37
N LEU A 78 -31.31 -15.62 11.14
CA LEU A 78 -32.16 -16.22 10.10
C LEU A 78 -31.93 -15.52 8.75
N LYS A 79 -30.74 -15.70 8.19
CA LYS A 79 -30.22 -14.99 7.02
C LYS A 79 -30.99 -15.29 5.71
N ASP A 80 -31.51 -16.50 5.55
CA ASP A 80 -32.18 -16.92 4.30
C ASP A 80 -33.62 -16.37 4.27
N GLU A 81 -34.29 -16.39 5.42
CA GLU A 81 -35.59 -15.77 5.63
C GLU A 81 -35.52 -14.25 5.54
N ALA A 82 -34.48 -13.63 6.11
CA ALA A 82 -34.24 -12.19 5.94
C ALA A 82 -34.02 -11.80 4.47
N ALA A 83 -33.34 -12.65 3.69
CA ALA A 83 -33.16 -12.44 2.25
C ALA A 83 -34.51 -12.51 1.49
N GLN A 84 -35.41 -13.42 1.87
CA GLN A 84 -36.76 -13.47 1.29
C GLN A 84 -37.55 -12.18 1.54
N VAL A 85 -37.42 -11.56 2.71
CA VAL A 85 -38.06 -10.27 3.01
C VAL A 85 -37.52 -9.16 2.09
N VAL A 86 -36.22 -9.13 1.84
CA VAL A 86 -35.59 -8.17 0.91
C VAL A 86 -36.02 -8.43 -0.53
N GLN A 87 -36.05 -9.69 -0.96
CA GLN A 87 -36.52 -10.07 -2.29
C GLN A 87 -37.97 -9.62 -2.51
N TYR A 88 -38.85 -9.89 -1.54
CA TYR A 88 -40.25 -9.46 -1.59
C TYR A 88 -40.38 -7.94 -1.68
N ALA A 89 -39.65 -7.18 -0.83
CA ALA A 89 -39.67 -5.72 -0.88
C ALA A 89 -39.20 -5.18 -2.23
N THR A 90 -38.15 -5.79 -2.80
CA THR A 90 -37.61 -5.44 -4.12
C THR A 90 -38.64 -5.74 -5.23
N ASP A 91 -39.23 -6.93 -5.23
CA ASP A 91 -40.23 -7.37 -6.23
C ASP A 91 -41.50 -6.50 -6.21
N LYS A 92 -41.86 -5.99 -5.03
CA LYS A 92 -43.01 -5.09 -4.84
C LYS A 92 -42.66 -3.61 -4.90
N ALA A 93 -41.41 -3.27 -5.19
CA ALA A 93 -40.90 -1.89 -5.22
C ALA A 93 -41.22 -1.10 -3.93
N ILE A 94 -41.16 -1.76 -2.78
CA ILE A 94 -41.36 -1.14 -1.47
C ILE A 94 -40.03 -0.53 -1.02
N ASP A 95 -40.01 0.80 -0.86
CA ASP A 95 -38.82 1.51 -0.42
C ASP A 95 -38.55 1.26 1.07
N ILE A 96 -37.44 0.59 1.37
CA ILE A 96 -36.96 0.31 2.71
C ILE A 96 -35.63 1.02 2.91
N ASP A 97 -35.58 1.96 3.85
CA ASP A 97 -34.36 2.66 4.26
C ASP A 97 -33.45 1.75 5.10
N TYR A 98 -32.70 0.86 4.45
CA TYR A 98 -31.76 -0.05 5.10
C TYR A 98 -30.59 0.66 5.79
N ASP A 99 -30.23 1.87 5.35
CA ASP A 99 -29.18 2.69 5.97
C ASP A 99 -29.60 3.13 7.38
N LEU A 100 -30.82 3.65 7.51
CA LEU A 100 -31.39 4.02 8.81
C LEU A 100 -31.53 2.83 9.75
N LEU A 101 -31.98 1.67 9.24
CA LEU A 101 -32.10 0.46 10.04
C LEU A 101 -30.75 0.01 10.59
N PHE A 102 -29.73 -0.03 9.74
CA PHE A 102 -28.38 -0.41 10.13
C PHE A 102 -27.81 0.52 11.20
N HIS A 103 -27.92 1.84 11.03
CA HIS A 103 -27.42 2.79 12.01
C HIS A 103 -28.13 2.69 13.37
N ARG A 104 -29.45 2.44 13.38
CA ARG A 104 -30.20 2.20 14.61
C ARG A 104 -29.74 0.90 15.30
N SER A 105 -29.66 -0.20 14.57
CA SER A 105 -29.34 -1.51 15.13
C SER A 105 -27.90 -1.64 15.61
N ILE A 106 -26.95 -0.93 14.98
CA ILE A 106 -25.56 -0.85 15.48
C ILE A 106 -25.48 -0.08 16.79
N LYS A 107 -26.20 1.05 16.90
CA LYS A 107 -26.22 1.85 18.14
C LYS A 107 -26.68 1.02 19.33
N ASP A 108 -27.64 0.12 19.09
CA ASP A 108 -28.19 -0.76 20.12
C ASP A 108 -27.38 -2.05 20.33
N SER A 109 -26.27 -2.25 19.59
CA SER A 109 -25.41 -3.46 19.63
C SER A 109 -26.14 -4.79 19.38
N LYS A 110 -27.30 -4.76 18.72
CA LYS A 110 -28.13 -5.96 18.46
C LYS A 110 -27.88 -6.61 17.10
N LEU A 111 -27.22 -5.90 16.19
CA LEU A 111 -27.11 -6.35 14.80
C LEU A 111 -26.18 -7.55 14.65
N ASN A 112 -26.74 -8.68 14.21
CA ASN A 112 -25.94 -9.81 13.74
C ASN A 112 -25.35 -9.50 12.36
N LEU A 113 -24.13 -8.97 12.37
CA LEU A 113 -23.48 -8.49 11.15
C LEU A 113 -23.21 -9.62 10.13
N HIS A 114 -23.03 -10.86 10.58
CA HIS A 114 -22.84 -11.99 9.67
C HIS A 114 -24.11 -12.25 8.86
N ALA A 115 -25.28 -12.31 9.52
CA ALA A 115 -26.56 -12.49 8.84
C ALA A 115 -26.86 -11.30 7.91
N PHE A 116 -26.64 -10.07 8.39
CA PHE A 116 -26.83 -8.86 7.59
C PHE A 116 -25.97 -8.88 6.32
N ALA A 117 -24.66 -9.15 6.44
CA ALA A 117 -23.75 -9.21 5.31
C ALA A 117 -24.15 -10.28 4.28
N HIS A 118 -24.65 -11.43 4.73
CA HIS A 118 -25.15 -12.47 3.84
C HIS A 118 -26.33 -11.99 2.99
N VAL A 119 -27.30 -11.30 3.60
CA VAL A 119 -28.43 -10.74 2.86
C VAL A 119 -27.97 -9.68 1.85
N MET A 120 -26.99 -8.85 2.23
CA MET A 120 -26.40 -7.85 1.32
C MET A 120 -25.69 -8.47 0.12
N ILE A 121 -25.02 -9.61 0.31
CA ILE A 121 -24.36 -10.36 -0.76
C ILE A 121 -25.41 -10.98 -1.70
N ALA A 122 -26.53 -11.47 -1.16
CA ALA A 122 -27.61 -12.04 -1.97
C ALA A 122 -28.38 -11.00 -2.79
N HIS A 123 -28.56 -9.79 -2.26
CA HIS A 123 -29.32 -8.71 -2.92
C HIS A 123 -28.51 -7.39 -3.00
N PRO A 124 -27.39 -7.35 -3.73
CA PRO A 124 -26.44 -6.22 -3.67
C PRO A 124 -27.03 -4.90 -4.15
N THR A 125 -28.04 -4.93 -5.03
CA THR A 125 -28.73 -3.75 -5.57
C THR A 125 -29.73 -3.11 -4.62
N ALA A 126 -30.17 -3.83 -3.58
CA ALA A 126 -31.11 -3.33 -2.58
C ALA A 126 -30.45 -2.38 -1.57
N PHE A 127 -29.12 -2.37 -1.50
CA PHE A 127 -28.36 -1.64 -0.48
C PHE A 127 -27.47 -0.57 -1.09
N SER A 128 -27.36 0.58 -0.41
CA SER A 128 -26.45 1.64 -0.82
C SER A 128 -24.99 1.17 -0.76
N THR A 129 -24.14 1.74 -1.61
CA THR A 129 -22.70 1.44 -1.61
C THR A 129 -22.06 1.82 -0.26
N GLN A 130 -22.49 2.91 0.36
CA GLN A 130 -21.99 3.32 1.68
C GLN A 130 -22.31 2.26 2.75
N LEU A 131 -23.52 1.70 2.74
CA LEU A 131 -23.90 0.62 3.64
C LEU A 131 -23.03 -0.61 3.47
N ARG A 132 -22.80 -1.01 2.20
CA ARG A 132 -21.95 -2.16 1.85
C ARG A 132 -20.51 -1.96 2.35
N LEU A 133 -19.98 -0.74 2.27
CA LEU A 133 -18.68 -0.38 2.83
C LEU A 133 -18.65 -0.48 4.36
N HIS A 134 -19.70 -0.04 5.05
CA HIS A 134 -19.82 -0.18 6.50
C HIS A 134 -19.89 -1.64 6.94
N ALA A 135 -20.72 -2.44 6.28
CA ALA A 135 -20.84 -3.87 6.54
C ALA A 135 -19.51 -4.60 6.30
N LEU A 136 -18.78 -4.26 5.23
CA LEU A 136 -17.45 -4.80 4.94
C LEU A 136 -16.46 -4.52 6.09
N ARG A 137 -16.37 -3.27 6.56
CA ARG A 137 -15.47 -2.89 7.68
C ARG A 137 -15.85 -3.64 8.96
N GLY A 138 -17.14 -3.76 9.24
CA GLY A 138 -17.60 -4.55 10.37
C GLY A 138 -17.25 -6.04 10.22
N CYS A 139 -17.35 -6.62 9.02
CA CYS A 139 -16.97 -8.01 8.77
C CYS A 139 -15.47 -8.23 9.01
N LEU A 140 -14.61 -7.30 8.61
CA LEU A 140 -13.18 -7.33 8.95
C LEU A 140 -12.97 -7.29 10.48
N GLY A 141 -13.69 -6.41 11.20
CA GLY A 141 -13.66 -6.34 12.66
C GLY A 141 -14.11 -7.63 13.34
N ALA A 142 -15.16 -8.27 12.81
CA ALA A 142 -15.66 -9.56 13.27
C ALA A 142 -14.83 -10.76 12.78
N LYS A 143 -13.73 -10.52 12.03
CA LYS A 143 -12.87 -11.56 11.43
C LYS A 143 -13.61 -12.50 10.48
N ASN A 144 -14.70 -12.03 9.87
CA ASN A 144 -15.47 -12.72 8.84
C ASN A 144 -14.92 -12.37 7.45
N TYR A 145 -13.74 -12.91 7.13
CA TYR A 145 -13.00 -12.54 5.91
C TYR A 145 -13.69 -12.99 4.63
N SER A 146 -14.45 -14.09 4.64
CA SER A 146 -15.19 -14.56 3.46
C SER A 146 -16.24 -13.53 3.03
N ALA A 147 -17.12 -13.13 3.95
CA ALA A 147 -18.14 -12.12 3.66
C ALA A 147 -17.51 -10.76 3.30
N ALA A 148 -16.42 -10.37 3.96
CA ALA A 148 -15.70 -9.13 3.63
C ALA A 148 -15.15 -9.15 2.19
N ILE A 149 -14.59 -10.27 1.74
CA ILE A 149 -14.06 -10.44 0.37
C ILE A 149 -15.20 -10.45 -0.67
N GLU A 150 -16.32 -11.10 -0.39
CA GLU A 150 -17.48 -11.11 -1.28
C GLU A 150 -18.10 -9.71 -1.44
N LEU A 151 -18.33 -9.01 -0.32
CA LEU A 151 -18.77 -7.60 -0.35
C LEU A 151 -17.77 -6.71 -1.11
N PHE A 152 -16.46 -6.94 -0.93
CA PHE A 152 -15.44 -6.22 -1.68
C PHE A 152 -15.55 -6.44 -3.19
N ASN A 153 -15.77 -7.69 -3.63
CA ASN A 153 -15.92 -8.02 -5.05
C ASN A 153 -17.15 -7.33 -5.66
N HIS A 154 -18.29 -7.28 -4.94
CA HIS A 154 -19.48 -6.56 -5.40
C HIS A 154 -19.23 -5.06 -5.55
N VAL A 155 -18.64 -4.43 -4.52
CA VAL A 155 -18.34 -2.98 -4.56
C VAL A 155 -17.33 -2.64 -5.65
N GLU A 156 -16.30 -3.47 -5.85
CA GLU A 156 -15.30 -3.28 -6.90
C GLU A 156 -15.91 -3.44 -8.31
N HIS A 157 -16.88 -4.35 -8.48
CA HIS A 157 -17.58 -4.54 -9.75
C HIS A 157 -18.47 -3.35 -10.13
N ASP A 158 -19.31 -2.88 -9.20
CA ASP A 158 -20.26 -1.79 -9.45
C ASP A 158 -19.57 -0.43 -9.60
N HIS A 159 -18.44 -0.24 -8.90
CA HIS A 159 -17.70 1.01 -8.90
C HIS A 159 -16.19 0.78 -9.05
N PRO A 160 -15.72 0.47 -10.28
CA PRO A 160 -14.30 0.22 -10.54
C PRO A 160 -13.40 1.41 -10.17
N SER A 161 -13.96 2.62 -10.24
CA SER A 161 -13.32 3.90 -9.92
C SER A 161 -13.58 4.40 -8.48
N SER A 162 -14.28 3.62 -7.65
CA SER A 162 -14.56 3.96 -6.25
C SER A 162 -13.28 4.44 -5.55
N ARG A 163 -13.39 5.54 -4.81
CA ARG A 163 -12.26 6.22 -4.14
C ARG A 163 -11.46 5.19 -3.35
N MET A 164 -10.31 4.78 -3.87
CA MET A 164 -9.47 3.71 -3.32
C MET A 164 -9.14 3.89 -1.83
N ALA A 165 -9.17 5.14 -1.35
CA ALA A 165 -8.95 5.52 0.04
C ALA A 165 -10.00 4.98 1.01
N GLU A 166 -11.26 4.79 0.59
CA GLU A 166 -12.34 4.38 1.50
C GLU A 166 -12.34 2.87 1.79
N LEU A 167 -11.70 2.08 0.94
CA LEU A 167 -11.79 0.63 0.93
C LEU A 167 -10.60 -0.11 1.55
N ASN A 168 -9.50 0.56 1.91
CA ASN A 168 -8.23 -0.15 2.18
C ASN A 168 -7.93 -1.20 1.09
N LYS A 169 -8.13 -0.83 -0.19
CA LYS A 169 -8.07 -1.74 -1.34
C LYS A 169 -6.81 -2.64 -1.35
N PRO A 170 -5.61 -2.17 -0.97
CA PRO A 170 -4.44 -3.04 -0.86
C PRO A 170 -4.61 -4.20 0.13
N LEU A 171 -5.19 -3.97 1.32
CA LEU A 171 -5.46 -5.01 2.32
C LEU A 171 -6.45 -6.04 1.78
N LEU A 172 -7.58 -5.58 1.25
CA LEU A 172 -8.62 -6.46 0.71
C LEU A 172 -8.12 -7.28 -0.48
N SER A 173 -7.30 -6.69 -1.35
CA SER A 173 -6.66 -7.41 -2.46
C SER A 173 -5.75 -8.53 -1.96
N LEU A 174 -4.95 -8.28 -0.91
CA LEU A 174 -4.10 -9.31 -0.30
C LEU A 174 -4.93 -10.41 0.39
N LEU A 175 -5.99 -10.05 1.11
CA LEU A 175 -6.91 -11.01 1.73
C LEU A 175 -7.60 -11.90 0.68
N ARG A 176 -7.98 -11.32 -0.47
CA ARG A 176 -8.55 -12.04 -1.62
C ARG A 176 -7.52 -12.95 -2.30
N GLN A 177 -6.26 -12.56 -2.39
CA GLN A 177 -5.20 -13.44 -2.90
C GLN A 177 -4.95 -14.60 -1.94
N LEU A 178 -4.85 -14.33 -0.64
CA LEU A 178 -4.72 -15.36 0.40
C LEU A 178 -5.86 -16.39 0.37
N SER A 179 -7.11 -15.96 0.14
CA SER A 179 -8.24 -16.90 0.06
C SER A 179 -8.21 -17.81 -1.18
N ARG A 180 -7.44 -17.42 -2.21
CA ARG A 180 -7.20 -18.20 -3.42
C ARG A 180 -5.97 -19.11 -3.33
N ALA A 181 -5.25 -19.11 -2.20
CA ALA A 181 -4.09 -19.97 -2.00
C ALA A 181 -4.45 -21.46 -2.19
N THR A 182 -3.57 -22.18 -2.87
CA THR A 182 -3.70 -23.63 -3.08
C THR A 182 -3.72 -24.38 -1.75
N PRO A 183 -4.54 -25.44 -1.59
CA PRO A 183 -4.55 -26.25 -0.38
C PRO A 183 -3.17 -26.86 -0.06
N PRO A 184 -2.84 -27.10 1.23
CA PRO A 184 -3.72 -27.02 2.40
C PRO A 184 -3.87 -25.60 2.97
N ARG A 185 -5.10 -25.21 3.33
CA ARG A 185 -5.44 -23.90 3.94
C ARG A 185 -5.08 -23.79 5.43
N THR A 186 -4.15 -24.62 5.91
CA THR A 186 -3.70 -24.63 7.30
C THR A 186 -3.06 -23.28 7.64
N GLY A 187 -3.53 -22.61 8.68
CA GLY A 187 -3.01 -21.31 9.09
C GLY A 187 -3.57 -20.10 8.33
N LEU A 188 -4.41 -20.28 7.30
CA LEU A 188 -4.99 -19.17 6.51
C LEU A 188 -5.72 -18.15 7.40
N ARG A 189 -6.56 -18.62 8.32
CA ARG A 189 -7.32 -17.75 9.24
C ARG A 189 -6.39 -16.94 10.14
N ASN A 190 -5.27 -17.53 10.57
CA ASN A 190 -4.25 -16.83 11.35
C ASN A 190 -3.55 -15.77 10.49
N ALA A 191 -3.12 -16.11 9.27
CA ALA A 191 -2.47 -15.17 8.36
C ALA A 191 -3.38 -13.96 8.02
N GLN A 192 -4.67 -14.21 7.75
CA GLN A 192 -5.67 -13.16 7.52
C GLN A 192 -5.87 -12.27 8.77
N TYR A 193 -5.90 -12.87 9.95
CA TYR A 193 -5.97 -12.15 11.22
C TYR A 193 -4.76 -11.26 11.45
N LEU A 194 -3.55 -11.81 11.33
CA LEU A 194 -2.32 -11.04 11.51
C LEU A 194 -2.21 -9.90 10.51
N LEU A 195 -2.56 -10.13 9.24
CA LEU A 195 -2.52 -9.08 8.22
C LEU A 195 -3.53 -7.96 8.51
N THR A 196 -4.74 -8.33 8.94
CA THR A 196 -5.78 -7.36 9.31
C THR A 196 -5.37 -6.58 10.56
N ASP A 197 -4.81 -7.24 11.58
CA ASP A 197 -4.32 -6.58 12.79
C ASP A 197 -3.23 -5.56 12.50
N PHE A 198 -2.23 -5.95 11.71
CA PHE A 198 -1.12 -5.05 11.34
C PHE A 198 -1.58 -3.81 10.59
N ILE A 199 -2.48 -3.96 9.61
CA ILE A 199 -2.83 -2.86 8.69
C ILE A 199 -4.02 -2.06 9.21
N MET A 200 -5.10 -2.72 9.63
CA MET A 200 -6.34 -2.06 10.04
C MET A 200 -6.28 -1.63 11.51
N PHE A 201 -5.79 -2.49 12.40
CA PHE A 201 -5.71 -2.23 13.85
C PHE A 201 -4.35 -1.70 14.30
N ARG A 202 -3.46 -1.39 13.37
CA ARG A 202 -2.12 -0.82 13.62
C ARG A 202 -1.29 -1.67 14.58
N ASN A 203 -1.37 -2.99 14.41
CA ASN A 203 -0.68 -3.98 15.23
C ASN A 203 -1.06 -3.90 16.72
N ALA A 204 -2.36 -3.85 17.01
CA ALA A 204 -2.88 -3.78 18.37
C ALA A 204 -2.45 -4.97 19.24
N ALA A 205 -2.26 -6.15 18.63
CA ALA A 205 -1.78 -7.34 19.32
C ALA A 205 -0.27 -7.32 19.65
N GLY A 206 0.49 -6.33 19.16
CA GLY A 206 1.94 -6.26 19.37
C GLY A 206 2.69 -7.40 18.69
N THR A 207 2.15 -7.97 17.62
CA THR A 207 2.75 -9.10 16.92
C THR A 207 4.05 -8.67 16.25
N SER A 208 5.05 -9.55 16.21
CA SER A 208 6.29 -9.28 15.48
C SER A 208 6.04 -9.34 13.97
N VAL A 209 6.76 -8.53 13.19
CA VAL A 209 6.60 -8.55 11.73
C VAL A 209 7.03 -9.89 11.15
N ALA A 210 8.07 -10.53 11.71
CA ALA A 210 8.50 -11.86 11.31
C ALA A 210 7.37 -12.89 11.43
N THR A 211 6.62 -12.88 12.55
CA THR A 211 5.47 -13.77 12.76
C THR A 211 4.39 -13.60 11.69
N LEU A 212 4.10 -12.35 11.29
CA LEU A 212 3.18 -12.06 10.19
C LEU A 212 3.71 -12.63 8.87
N LEU A 213 4.95 -12.29 8.51
CA LEU A 213 5.51 -12.67 7.22
C LEU A 213 5.70 -14.18 7.09
N ASP A 214 6.04 -14.89 8.18
CA ASP A 214 6.12 -16.36 8.17
C ASP A 214 4.75 -17.01 8.01
N ALA A 215 3.71 -16.48 8.66
CA ALA A 215 2.35 -16.96 8.48
C ALA A 215 1.89 -16.79 7.02
N LEU A 216 2.19 -15.64 6.41
CA LEU A 216 1.87 -15.37 5.00
C LEU A 216 2.68 -16.26 4.06
N ARG A 217 4.00 -16.37 4.26
CA ARG A 217 4.90 -17.19 3.44
C ARG A 217 4.52 -18.66 3.44
N THR A 218 4.09 -19.18 4.59
CA THR A 218 3.64 -20.57 4.73
C THR A 218 2.33 -20.81 3.98
N CYS A 219 1.42 -19.82 3.93
CA CYS A 219 0.13 -19.96 3.26
C CYS A 219 0.22 -19.69 1.75
N HIS A 220 0.87 -18.59 1.35
CA HIS A 220 0.95 -18.15 -0.04
C HIS A 220 2.18 -17.21 -0.22
N PRO A 221 3.33 -17.74 -0.67
CA PRO A 221 4.57 -16.96 -0.80
C PRO A 221 4.44 -15.68 -1.64
N ASP A 222 3.65 -15.72 -2.72
CA ASP A 222 3.51 -14.59 -3.65
C ASP A 222 2.88 -13.35 -3.03
N VAL A 223 2.09 -13.49 -1.95
CA VAL A 223 1.49 -12.33 -1.28
C VAL A 223 2.47 -11.59 -0.37
N VAL A 224 3.60 -12.21 -0.03
CA VAL A 224 4.55 -11.68 0.97
C VAL A 224 5.14 -10.34 0.50
N ALA A 225 5.54 -10.23 -0.76
CA ALA A 225 6.08 -8.98 -1.30
C ALA A 225 5.06 -7.83 -1.25
N GLY A 226 3.79 -8.12 -1.58
CA GLY A 226 2.70 -7.16 -1.48
C GLY A 226 2.40 -6.76 -0.04
N ALA A 227 2.46 -7.71 0.90
CA ALA A 227 2.29 -7.45 2.33
C ALA A 227 3.44 -6.62 2.90
N VAL A 228 4.70 -6.92 2.54
CA VAL A 228 5.88 -6.10 2.91
C VAL A 228 5.68 -4.67 2.44
N LYS A 229 5.30 -4.47 1.18
CA LYS A 229 5.03 -3.12 0.63
C LYS A 229 4.00 -2.39 1.48
N LEU A 230 2.87 -3.03 1.79
CA LEU A 230 1.79 -2.43 2.58
C LEU A 230 2.21 -2.11 4.02
N VAL A 231 2.89 -3.03 4.70
CA VAL A 231 3.39 -2.82 6.08
C VAL A 231 4.40 -1.67 6.11
N VAL A 232 5.35 -1.64 5.18
CA VAL A 232 6.36 -0.58 5.10
C VAL A 232 5.71 0.78 4.79
N TYR A 233 4.69 0.84 3.92
CA TYR A 233 3.94 2.08 3.69
C TYR A 233 3.27 2.59 4.96
N SER A 234 2.61 1.71 5.72
CA SER A 234 1.97 2.06 7.00
C SER A 234 2.99 2.59 8.01
N LEU A 235 4.17 1.97 8.10
CA LEU A 235 5.27 2.43 8.96
C LEU A 235 5.81 3.80 8.52
N PHE A 236 5.82 4.09 7.23
CA PHE A 236 6.26 5.40 6.72
C PHE A 236 5.22 6.51 6.85
N ALA A 237 3.94 6.17 6.95
CA ALA A 237 2.84 7.13 7.06
C ALA A 237 2.75 7.81 8.45
N VAL A 238 3.48 7.33 9.45
CA VAL A 238 3.47 7.90 10.80
C VAL A 238 4.11 9.31 10.85
N PRO A 239 3.72 10.16 11.83
CA PRO A 239 4.27 11.51 11.98
C PRO A 239 5.80 11.54 12.18
N LYS A 240 6.45 12.61 11.72
CA LYS A 240 7.92 12.77 11.77
C LYS A 240 8.54 12.54 13.14
N ALA A 241 7.87 13.02 14.20
CA ALA A 241 8.34 12.86 15.58
C ALA A 241 8.51 11.39 16.01
N GLN A 242 7.86 10.45 15.30
CA GLN A 242 7.87 9.04 15.64
C GLN A 242 8.77 8.21 14.72
N TRP A 243 9.45 8.78 13.72
CA TRP A 243 10.13 8.00 12.67
C TRP A 243 11.26 7.07 13.15
N HIS A 244 11.82 7.27 14.35
CA HIS A 244 12.90 6.43 14.87
C HIS A 244 12.51 4.94 14.92
N HIS A 245 11.45 4.59 15.65
CA HIS A 245 11.03 3.19 15.81
C HIS A 245 10.54 2.52 14.50
N PRO A 246 9.70 3.17 13.67
CA PRO A 246 9.29 2.64 12.38
C PRO A 246 10.45 2.37 11.44
N LEU A 247 11.49 3.21 11.40
CA LEU A 247 12.65 2.96 10.55
C LEU A 247 13.42 1.71 11.00
N ASP A 248 13.56 1.48 12.30
CA ASP A 248 14.19 0.25 12.82
C ASP A 248 13.36 -0.99 12.44
N ARG A 249 12.03 -0.90 12.51
CA ARG A 249 11.14 -1.97 12.00
C ARG A 249 11.29 -2.21 10.50
N VAL A 250 11.49 -1.16 9.71
CA VAL A 250 11.74 -1.33 8.26
C VAL A 250 13.07 -2.05 8.02
N LEU A 251 14.12 -1.77 8.80
CA LEU A 251 15.38 -2.52 8.72
C LEU A 251 15.16 -4.01 9.02
N GLU A 252 14.43 -4.33 10.08
CA GLU A 252 14.07 -5.72 10.42
C GLU A 252 13.32 -6.42 9.27
N ILE A 253 12.38 -5.73 8.62
CA ILE A 253 11.63 -6.24 7.47
C ILE A 253 12.54 -6.52 6.27
N LEU A 254 13.45 -5.59 5.96
CA LEU A 254 14.37 -5.76 4.83
C LEU A 254 15.37 -6.89 5.09
N GLN A 255 15.84 -7.02 6.33
CA GLN A 255 16.68 -8.15 6.76
C GLN A 255 15.93 -9.48 6.62
N TYR A 256 14.65 -9.53 7.00
CA TYR A 256 13.80 -10.70 6.78
C TYR A 256 13.67 -11.03 5.28
N CYS A 257 13.49 -10.02 4.43
CA CYS A 257 13.40 -10.23 2.98
C CYS A 257 14.67 -10.89 2.41
N ILE A 258 15.85 -10.48 2.87
CA ILE A 258 17.12 -11.12 2.49
C ILE A 258 17.16 -12.58 2.96
N GLN A 259 16.88 -12.82 4.24
CA GLN A 259 16.95 -14.15 4.86
C GLN A 259 16.02 -15.16 4.19
N HIS A 260 14.83 -14.72 3.77
CA HIS A 260 13.79 -15.57 3.20
C HIS A 260 13.65 -15.43 1.67
N ARG A 261 14.61 -14.75 1.00
CA ARG A 261 14.62 -14.56 -0.46
C ARG A 261 13.32 -13.94 -1.01
N VAL A 262 12.76 -12.97 -0.29
CA VAL A 262 11.57 -12.24 -0.73
C VAL A 262 12.00 -11.12 -1.67
N ALA A 263 11.68 -11.25 -2.96
CA ALA A 263 11.92 -10.21 -3.95
C ALA A 263 10.89 -9.09 -3.81
N LEU A 264 11.36 -7.84 -3.81
CA LEU A 264 10.50 -6.65 -3.82
C LEU A 264 10.33 -6.16 -5.25
N PRO A 265 9.12 -5.71 -5.64
CA PRO A 265 8.84 -5.34 -7.03
C PRO A 265 9.64 -4.12 -7.49
N ASP A 266 10.02 -3.24 -6.57
CA ASP A 266 10.72 -2.00 -6.86
C ASP A 266 11.46 -1.50 -5.60
N THR A 267 12.33 -0.51 -5.76
CA THR A 267 13.24 0.00 -4.71
C THR A 267 12.68 1.18 -3.92
N TRP A 268 11.39 1.52 -4.06
CA TRP A 268 10.76 2.69 -3.43
C TRP A 268 11.01 2.78 -1.92
N CYS A 269 11.04 1.62 -1.25
CA CYS A 269 11.21 1.53 0.19
C CYS A 269 12.56 2.09 0.63
N PHE A 270 13.62 1.85 -0.17
CA PHE A 270 14.96 2.35 0.10
C PHE A 270 15.04 3.86 -0.09
N THR A 271 14.52 4.39 -1.19
CA THR A 271 14.47 5.85 -1.43
C THR A 271 13.79 6.56 -0.27
N THR A 272 12.63 6.05 0.15
CA THR A 272 11.85 6.62 1.25
C THR A 272 12.57 6.49 2.59
N ALA A 273 13.17 5.34 2.87
CA ALA A 273 13.94 5.09 4.08
C ALA A 273 15.12 6.06 4.21
N PHE A 274 15.90 6.26 3.15
CA PHE A 274 17.01 7.21 3.14
C PHE A 274 16.54 8.64 3.38
N LEU A 275 15.51 9.09 2.65
CA LEU A 275 14.98 10.45 2.78
C LEU A 275 14.43 10.73 4.17
N LYS A 276 13.74 9.76 4.79
CA LYS A 276 13.24 9.88 6.17
C LYS A 276 14.38 9.82 7.18
N SER A 277 15.34 8.91 7.00
CA SER A 277 16.47 8.79 7.92
C SER A 277 17.33 10.06 7.95
N LYS A 278 17.51 10.75 6.82
CA LYS A 278 18.22 12.06 6.77
C LYS A 278 17.53 13.18 7.54
N GLN A 279 16.23 13.06 7.79
CA GLN A 279 15.44 14.05 8.50
C GLN A 279 15.34 13.78 10.01
N VAL A 280 15.88 12.64 10.46
CA VAL A 280 15.97 12.27 11.86
C VAL A 280 17.22 12.92 12.47
N PRO A 281 17.12 13.63 13.61
CA PRO A 281 18.28 14.24 14.25
C PRO A 281 19.40 13.22 14.52
N ILE A 282 20.64 13.60 14.26
CA ILE A 282 21.83 12.74 14.37
C ILE A 282 21.97 12.21 15.81
N GLU A 283 21.59 12.99 16.82
CA GLU A 283 21.66 12.65 18.24
C GLU A 283 20.80 11.43 18.63
N CYS A 284 19.75 11.13 17.87
CA CYS A 284 18.79 10.09 18.21
C CYS A 284 19.00 8.76 17.47
N ALA A 285 19.94 8.69 16.51
CA ALA A 285 20.15 7.50 15.68
C ALA A 285 21.57 7.33 15.15
N GLY A 286 22.41 8.37 15.22
CA GLY A 286 23.71 8.41 14.56
C GLY A 286 23.63 8.22 13.04
N ASN A 287 24.76 8.35 12.35
CA ASN A 287 24.87 7.98 10.93
C ASN A 287 24.69 6.46 10.70
N GLY A 288 24.68 5.65 11.76
CA GLY A 288 24.62 4.19 11.69
C GLY A 288 23.41 3.64 10.96
N ARG A 289 22.23 4.25 11.16
CA ARG A 289 20.98 3.76 10.52
C ARG A 289 20.98 3.95 9.01
N ILE A 290 21.42 5.12 8.53
CA ILE A 290 21.54 5.42 7.10
C ILE A 290 22.53 4.43 6.45
N LEU A 291 23.63 4.11 7.13
CA LEU A 291 24.60 3.14 6.64
C LEU A 291 24.00 1.72 6.59
N GLN A 292 23.22 1.31 7.59
CA GLN A 292 22.53 0.02 7.59
C GLN A 292 21.57 -0.13 6.40
N PHE A 293 20.80 0.91 6.06
CA PHE A 293 19.98 0.88 4.85
C PHE A 293 20.81 0.72 3.57
N ALA A 294 21.99 1.34 3.48
CA ALA A 294 22.89 1.17 2.36
C ALA A 294 23.44 -0.27 2.28
N VAL A 295 23.82 -0.88 3.41
CA VAL A 295 24.24 -2.29 3.47
C VAL A 295 23.13 -3.22 2.98
N LEU A 296 21.90 -3.06 3.48
CA LEU A 296 20.77 -3.89 3.09
C LEU A 296 20.38 -3.70 1.62
N TYR A 297 20.46 -2.46 1.11
CA TYR A 297 20.20 -2.17 -0.29
C TYR A 297 21.15 -2.94 -1.21
N VAL A 298 22.45 -2.86 -0.92
CA VAL A 298 23.48 -3.57 -1.70
C VAL A 298 23.30 -5.09 -1.59
N ALA A 299 23.04 -5.59 -0.39
CA ALA A 299 22.81 -7.02 -0.16
C ALA A 299 21.59 -7.55 -0.96
N MET A 300 20.47 -6.82 -0.95
CA MET A 300 19.28 -7.19 -1.73
C MET A 300 19.53 -7.11 -3.23
N ALA A 301 20.25 -6.09 -3.71
CA ALA A 301 20.58 -5.93 -5.12
C ALA A 301 21.49 -7.07 -5.62
N HIS A 302 22.54 -7.42 -4.87
CA HIS A 302 23.42 -8.55 -5.21
C HIS A 302 22.71 -9.91 -5.11
N ALA A 303 21.72 -10.04 -4.24
CA ALA A 303 20.89 -11.23 -4.14
C ALA A 303 19.77 -11.28 -5.20
N GLU A 304 19.72 -10.32 -6.13
CA GLU A 304 18.69 -10.16 -7.18
C GLU A 304 17.27 -10.05 -6.62
N LEU A 305 17.13 -9.60 -5.38
CA LEU A 305 15.84 -9.39 -4.71
C LEU A 305 15.23 -8.03 -5.04
N VAL A 306 16.02 -7.11 -5.59
CA VAL A 306 15.57 -5.82 -6.13
C VAL A 306 16.38 -5.46 -7.37
N VAL A 307 15.73 -4.80 -8.34
CA VAL A 307 16.43 -4.21 -9.49
C VAL A 307 17.02 -2.87 -9.07
N PRO A 308 18.35 -2.65 -9.20
CA PRO A 308 18.95 -1.37 -8.84
C PRO A 308 18.35 -0.21 -9.62
N SER A 309 18.05 0.89 -8.93
CA SER A 309 17.59 2.13 -9.55
C SER A 309 18.44 3.32 -9.11
N MET A 310 18.37 4.41 -9.89
CA MET A 310 19.29 5.53 -9.76
C MET A 310 19.22 6.19 -8.37
N GLU A 311 18.02 6.56 -7.92
CA GLU A 311 17.78 7.35 -6.73
C GLU A 311 18.27 6.67 -5.43
N PRO A 312 17.84 5.43 -5.09
CA PRO A 312 18.31 4.76 -3.87
C PRO A 312 19.79 4.39 -3.97
N THR A 313 20.32 4.08 -5.16
CA THR A 313 21.76 3.84 -5.33
C THR A 313 22.57 5.10 -5.03
N TRP A 314 22.13 6.25 -5.53
CA TRP A 314 22.79 7.52 -5.25
C TRP A 314 22.73 7.91 -3.77
N LEU A 315 21.57 7.70 -3.13
CA LEU A 315 21.42 7.92 -1.68
C LEU A 315 22.31 6.99 -0.86
N ALA A 316 22.46 5.72 -1.28
CA ALA A 316 23.38 4.76 -0.65
C ALA A 316 24.85 5.15 -0.83
N ILE A 317 25.24 5.69 -1.99
CA ILE A 317 26.59 6.25 -2.20
C ILE A 317 26.84 7.42 -1.23
N GLN A 318 25.90 8.36 -1.15
CA GLN A 318 26.02 9.51 -0.23
C GLN A 318 26.11 9.09 1.24
N ALA A 319 25.42 8.00 1.61
CA ALA A 319 25.49 7.41 2.94
C ALA A 319 26.87 6.82 3.26
N ALA A 320 27.47 6.13 2.29
CA ALA A 320 28.70 5.35 2.49
C ALA A 320 30.00 6.13 2.22
N ALA A 321 29.97 7.17 1.37
CA ALA A 321 31.15 7.78 0.75
C ALA A 321 32.27 8.21 1.71
N ASP A 322 31.90 8.68 2.91
CA ASP A 322 32.83 9.17 3.92
C ASP A 322 33.07 8.16 5.06
N THR A 323 32.37 7.03 5.08
CA THR A 323 32.36 6.08 6.21
C THR A 323 32.86 4.68 5.83
N ASP A 324 32.51 4.17 4.65
CA ASP A 324 32.85 2.81 4.21
C ASP A 324 33.19 2.79 2.70
N ASP A 325 34.50 2.67 2.42
CA ASP A 325 35.01 2.63 1.05
C ASP A 325 34.55 1.40 0.27
N ASN A 326 34.41 0.25 0.93
CA ASN A 326 34.01 -0.98 0.28
C ASN A 326 32.53 -0.95 -0.11
N LEU A 327 31.68 -0.48 0.80
CA LEU A 327 30.27 -0.28 0.52
C LEU A 327 30.07 0.76 -0.58
N THR A 328 30.81 1.88 -0.54
CA THR A 328 30.77 2.89 -1.60
C THR A 328 31.13 2.31 -2.95
N ARG A 329 32.18 1.49 -3.02
CA ARG A 329 32.59 0.78 -4.25
C ARG A 329 31.45 -0.10 -4.78
N GLN A 330 30.80 -0.88 -3.92
CA GLN A 330 29.67 -1.73 -4.30
C GLN A 330 28.49 -0.91 -4.81
N CYS A 331 28.12 0.17 -4.13
CA CYS A 331 27.06 1.07 -4.60
C CYS A 331 27.40 1.71 -5.96
N LEU A 332 28.66 2.10 -6.20
CA LEU A 332 29.09 2.64 -7.49
C LEU A 332 29.00 1.59 -8.62
N ARG A 333 29.26 0.31 -8.34
CA ARG A 333 29.02 -0.78 -9.31
C ARG A 333 27.54 -0.95 -9.63
N LEU A 334 26.68 -0.91 -8.61
CA LEU A 334 25.23 -0.93 -8.82
C LEU A 334 24.75 0.29 -9.62
N LEU A 335 25.42 1.44 -9.47
CA LEU A 335 25.11 2.63 -10.24
C LEU A 335 25.50 2.47 -11.73
N CYS A 336 26.56 1.72 -12.05
CA CYS A 336 26.92 1.43 -13.44
C CYS A 336 25.82 0.67 -14.20
N VAL A 337 25.04 -0.15 -13.49
CA VAL A 337 23.91 -0.89 -14.06
C VAL A 337 22.58 -0.12 -13.99
N ALA A 338 22.44 0.86 -13.09
CA ALA A 338 21.32 1.81 -13.08
C ALA A 338 21.56 2.97 -14.06
N ASN A 339 20.53 3.60 -14.62
CA ASN A 339 20.72 4.77 -15.51
C ASN A 339 21.35 5.93 -14.72
N MET A 340 22.60 6.31 -15.06
CA MET A 340 23.40 7.25 -14.27
C MET A 340 23.37 8.66 -14.88
N THR A 341 23.33 9.72 -14.07
CA THR A 341 23.48 11.09 -14.59
C THR A 341 24.96 11.47 -14.75
N ARG A 342 25.25 12.49 -15.55
CA ARG A 342 26.62 13.04 -15.71
C ARG A 342 27.26 13.39 -14.37
N TYR A 343 26.51 13.98 -13.45
CA TYR A 343 27.02 14.38 -12.13
C TYR A 343 27.46 13.16 -11.30
N MET A 344 26.63 12.11 -11.29
CA MET A 344 26.94 10.88 -10.56
C MET A 344 28.15 10.15 -11.14
N PHE A 345 28.31 10.20 -12.47
CA PHE A 345 29.50 9.69 -13.16
C PHE A 345 30.78 10.44 -12.75
N HIS A 346 30.75 11.78 -12.78
CA HIS A 346 31.89 12.60 -12.35
C HIS A 346 32.25 12.34 -10.89
N PHE A 347 31.26 12.19 -10.02
CA PHE A 347 31.48 11.79 -8.64
C PHE A 347 32.18 10.43 -8.55
N GLY A 348 31.65 9.40 -9.21
CA GLY A 348 32.19 8.04 -9.17
C GLY A 348 33.64 7.96 -9.65
N LEU A 349 33.95 8.60 -10.79
CA LEU A 349 35.32 8.68 -11.29
C LEU A 349 36.25 9.43 -10.34
N ASN A 350 35.84 10.60 -9.84
CA ASN A 350 36.65 11.37 -8.90
C ASN A 350 36.90 10.58 -7.62
N TRP A 351 35.89 9.87 -7.12
CA TRP A 351 36.00 9.01 -5.94
C TRP A 351 36.99 7.87 -6.17
N ALA A 352 36.87 7.14 -7.30
CA ALA A 352 37.79 6.05 -7.67
C ALA A 352 39.22 6.54 -7.87
N CYS A 353 39.41 7.68 -8.55
CA CYS A 353 40.72 8.30 -8.75
C CYS A 353 41.37 8.73 -7.43
N LYS A 354 40.65 9.45 -6.56
CA LYS A 354 41.20 9.95 -5.30
C LYS A 354 41.60 8.83 -4.35
N ARG A 355 40.81 7.76 -4.24
CA ARG A 355 41.11 6.61 -3.36
C ARG A 355 42.21 5.74 -3.95
N GLY A 356 42.20 5.53 -5.27
CA GLY A 356 43.26 4.87 -6.00
C GLY A 356 44.63 5.56 -5.94
N MET A 357 44.64 6.89 -5.76
CA MET A 357 45.86 7.69 -5.58
C MET A 357 46.31 7.82 -4.12
N LYS A 358 45.47 7.46 -3.13
CA LYS A 358 45.82 7.44 -1.70
C LYS A 358 46.56 6.15 -1.32
N LYS A 359 47.75 5.93 -1.88
CA LYS A 359 48.81 5.12 -1.26
C LYS A 359 50.12 5.43 -1.98
N ASN A 360 51.00 6.15 -1.26
CA ASN A 360 52.44 6.43 -1.49
C ASN A 360 52.80 7.91 -1.23
N GLN A 361 52.30 8.51 -0.14
CA GLN A 361 52.84 9.76 0.40
C GLN A 361 53.72 9.57 1.65
N ARG A 362 54.08 8.33 1.99
CA ARG A 362 55.14 8.05 2.96
C ARG A 362 56.06 6.98 2.37
N VAL A 363 57.04 7.40 1.57
CA VAL A 363 58.44 6.90 1.47
C VAL A 363 59.07 7.64 0.28
N GLY A 364 60.08 8.47 0.55
CA GLY A 364 61.24 8.76 -0.31
C GLY A 364 61.08 9.40 -1.71
N PRO A 365 62.07 10.19 -2.18
CA PRO A 365 62.09 10.74 -3.52
C PRO A 365 62.67 9.71 -4.50
N THR A 366 61.89 8.71 -4.86
CA THR A 366 62.15 7.89 -6.06
C THR A 366 60.80 7.44 -6.61
N THR A 367 60.43 8.00 -7.76
CA THR A 367 59.36 7.59 -8.68
C THR A 367 58.05 7.08 -8.03
N PRO A 368 56.95 7.86 -8.03
CA PRO A 368 55.68 7.39 -7.50
C PRO A 368 55.11 6.29 -8.42
N SER A 369 55.47 5.04 -8.17
CA SER A 369 54.71 3.91 -8.68
C SER A 369 53.40 3.86 -7.89
N LEU A 370 52.38 4.51 -8.46
CA LEU A 370 51.00 4.46 -7.99
C LEU A 370 50.43 3.08 -8.30
N THR A 371 50.70 2.09 -7.46
CA THR A 371 49.94 0.83 -7.48
C THR A 371 48.54 1.12 -6.94
N LEU A 372 47.60 1.41 -7.84
CA LEU A 372 46.17 1.38 -7.52
C LEU A 372 45.80 -0.01 -6.99
N CYS A 373 44.94 -0.05 -5.97
CA CYS A 373 44.23 -1.29 -5.65
C CYS A 373 43.49 -1.77 -6.91
N THR A 374 43.70 -3.03 -7.31
CA THR A 374 43.11 -3.65 -8.52
C THR A 374 41.59 -3.44 -8.62
N GLY A 375 40.90 -3.39 -7.48
CA GLY A 375 39.45 -3.14 -7.41
C GLY A 375 39.00 -1.74 -7.82
N ASP A 376 39.84 -0.70 -7.64
CA ASP A 376 39.48 0.69 -7.97
C ASP A 376 39.72 0.98 -9.47
N VAL A 377 40.72 0.34 -10.08
CA VAL A 377 40.92 0.35 -11.54
C VAL A 377 39.78 -0.38 -12.24
N ALA A 378 39.36 -1.54 -11.71
CA ALA A 378 38.22 -2.28 -12.22
C ALA A 378 36.94 -1.43 -12.17
N LEU A 379 36.66 -0.77 -11.04
CA LEU A 379 35.51 0.14 -10.92
C LEU A 379 35.60 1.31 -11.90
N ALA A 380 36.76 1.95 -12.03
CA ALA A 380 36.96 3.04 -12.99
C ALA A 380 36.74 2.57 -14.43
N SER A 381 37.18 1.35 -14.77
CA SER A 381 36.95 0.72 -16.06
C SER A 381 35.46 0.46 -16.31
N GLU A 382 34.74 -0.07 -15.31
CA GLU A 382 33.29 -0.30 -15.38
C GLU A 382 32.50 1.01 -15.58
N LEU A 383 32.86 2.06 -14.83
CA LEU A 383 32.25 3.39 -14.97
C LEU A 383 32.47 3.96 -16.37
N CYS A 384 33.69 3.87 -16.89
CA CYS A 384 34.01 4.29 -18.25
C CYS A 384 33.22 3.50 -19.30
N ARG A 385 33.15 2.16 -19.17
CA ARG A 385 32.41 1.30 -20.09
C ARG A 385 30.91 1.62 -20.10
N SER A 386 30.30 1.83 -18.93
CA SER A 386 28.88 2.19 -18.81
C SER A 386 28.55 3.49 -19.57
N VAL A 387 29.44 4.48 -19.53
CA VAL A 387 29.27 5.75 -20.27
C VAL A 387 29.38 5.56 -21.78
N VAL A 388 30.36 4.77 -22.24
CA VAL A 388 30.55 4.50 -23.67
C VAL A 388 29.37 3.73 -24.26
N GLN A 389 28.88 2.71 -23.56
CA GLN A 389 27.81 1.83 -24.06
C GLN A 389 26.43 2.51 -24.10
N ARG A 390 26.18 3.48 -23.21
CA ARG A 390 24.85 4.10 -23.05
C ARG A 390 24.67 5.42 -23.80
N ASN A 391 25.63 5.80 -24.66
CA ASN A 391 25.63 7.07 -25.39
C ASN A 391 25.30 8.27 -24.47
N HIS A 392 25.90 8.29 -23.28
CA HIS A 392 25.70 9.34 -22.29
C HIS A 392 26.16 10.71 -22.83
N PRO A 393 25.66 11.84 -22.26
CA PRO A 393 25.76 13.14 -22.90
C PRO A 393 27.21 13.59 -23.05
N THR A 394 27.51 14.27 -24.16
CA THR A 394 28.83 14.69 -24.66
C THR A 394 29.88 14.90 -23.55
N PRO A 395 31.07 14.29 -23.65
CA PRO A 395 32.16 14.44 -22.69
C PRO A 395 32.49 15.93 -22.50
N THR A 396 32.61 16.35 -21.24
CA THR A 396 32.98 17.72 -20.87
C THR A 396 34.48 17.80 -20.56
N PRO A 397 35.07 19.01 -20.48
CA PRO A 397 36.45 19.16 -20.00
C PRO A 397 36.70 18.50 -18.63
N THR A 398 35.69 18.48 -17.76
CA THR A 398 35.74 17.78 -16.47
C THR A 398 35.81 16.27 -16.64
N THR A 399 35.04 15.69 -17.58
CA THR A 399 35.15 14.26 -17.92
C THR A 399 36.56 13.91 -18.34
N LEU A 400 37.17 14.74 -19.20
CA LEU A 400 38.53 14.50 -19.70
C LEU A 400 39.58 14.52 -18.61
N LYS A 401 39.54 15.54 -17.74
CA LYS A 401 40.46 15.65 -16.60
C LYS A 401 40.41 14.44 -15.67
N LEU A 402 39.24 13.81 -15.53
CA LEU A 402 39.07 12.63 -14.68
C LEU A 402 39.48 11.33 -15.38
N VAL A 403 39.27 11.22 -16.71
CA VAL A 403 39.55 10.01 -17.49
C VAL A 403 41.01 9.93 -17.94
N ALA A 404 41.64 11.05 -18.30
CA ALA A 404 43.01 11.06 -18.84
C ALA A 404 44.05 10.36 -17.95
N PRO A 405 44.07 10.54 -16.61
CA PRO A 405 44.98 9.82 -15.73
C PRO A 405 44.74 8.31 -15.65
N LEU A 406 43.54 7.86 -16.04
CA LEU A 406 43.12 6.46 -15.98
C LEU A 406 43.40 5.70 -17.28
N LEU A 407 43.41 6.38 -18.44
CA LEU A 407 43.57 5.76 -19.76
C LEU A 407 44.74 4.76 -19.83
N PRO A 408 45.96 5.08 -19.38
CA PRO A 408 47.09 4.14 -19.48
C PRO A 408 46.93 2.88 -18.62
N ARG A 409 45.93 2.86 -17.73
CA ARG A 409 45.69 1.81 -16.73
C ARG A 409 44.42 1.01 -17.03
N LEU A 410 43.65 1.39 -18.05
CA LEU A 410 42.46 0.66 -18.46
C LEU A 410 42.86 -0.62 -19.22
N PRO A 411 42.08 -1.71 -19.10
CA PRO A 411 42.22 -2.86 -19.99
C PRO A 411 42.15 -2.44 -21.46
N SER A 412 42.92 -3.10 -22.33
CA SER A 412 43.08 -2.72 -23.74
C SER A 412 41.75 -2.52 -24.47
N GLU A 413 40.75 -3.37 -24.22
CA GLU A 413 39.40 -3.26 -24.80
C GLU A 413 38.70 -1.98 -24.34
N THR A 414 38.60 -1.76 -23.02
CA THR A 414 37.97 -0.56 -22.47
C THR A 414 38.73 0.71 -22.89
N HIS A 415 40.06 0.66 -23.01
CA HIS A 415 40.86 1.77 -23.50
C HIS A 415 40.47 2.16 -24.94
N HIS A 416 40.37 1.19 -25.85
CA HIS A 416 39.97 1.45 -27.24
C HIS A 416 38.56 2.04 -27.32
N ASP A 417 37.61 1.48 -26.55
CA ASP A 417 36.22 1.95 -26.50
C ASP A 417 36.11 3.40 -26.01
N VAL A 418 36.84 3.75 -24.94
CA VAL A 418 36.85 5.10 -24.39
C VAL A 418 37.49 6.08 -25.37
N VAL A 419 38.62 5.73 -25.98
CA VAL A 419 39.28 6.58 -26.99
C VAL A 419 38.37 6.78 -28.21
N ALA A 420 37.71 5.73 -28.68
CA ALA A 420 36.75 5.82 -29.78
C ALA A 420 35.55 6.72 -29.42
N TYR A 421 35.01 6.59 -28.21
CA TYR A 421 33.95 7.47 -27.70
C TYR A 421 34.38 8.94 -27.66
N LEU A 422 35.57 9.23 -27.14
CA LEU A 422 36.10 10.61 -27.10
C LEU A 422 36.28 11.18 -28.52
N LYS A 423 36.82 10.41 -29.45
CA LYS A 423 36.95 10.80 -30.87
C LYS A 423 35.59 11.09 -31.52
N ARG A 424 34.58 10.25 -31.30
CA ARG A 424 33.20 10.47 -31.81
C ARG A 424 32.59 11.79 -31.32
N HIS A 425 33.06 12.30 -30.19
CA HIS A 425 32.62 13.56 -29.60
C HIS A 425 33.58 14.73 -29.87
N ASN A 426 34.48 14.62 -30.86
CA ASN A 426 35.46 15.64 -31.24
C ASN A 426 36.38 16.07 -30.09
N VAL A 427 36.67 15.15 -29.18
CA VAL A 427 37.58 15.39 -28.08
C VAL A 427 38.95 14.81 -28.42
N SER A 428 39.94 15.70 -28.59
CA SER A 428 41.32 15.29 -28.81
C SER A 428 42.01 15.00 -27.47
N LEU A 429 42.68 13.85 -27.39
CA LEU A 429 43.53 13.47 -26.25
C LEU A 429 44.93 14.12 -26.33
N SER A 430 45.25 14.81 -27.43
CA SER A 430 46.54 15.48 -27.65
C SER A 430 46.77 16.70 -26.78
N ASP A 431 45.72 17.27 -26.17
CA ASP A 431 45.81 18.61 -25.58
C ASP A 431 46.15 18.61 -24.08
N GLN A 432 46.22 17.45 -23.41
CA GLN A 432 46.53 17.35 -21.97
C GLN A 432 47.25 16.04 -21.58
N ALA A 433 48.25 15.61 -22.34
CA ALA A 433 49.35 14.83 -21.73
C ALA A 433 50.25 15.83 -20.96
N PRO A 434 50.75 15.50 -19.76
CA PRO A 434 51.74 16.34 -19.10
C PRO A 434 53.00 16.53 -19.95
#